data_AF-A0A3T0N9C7-F1
#
_entry.id   AF-A0A3T0N9C7-F1
#
_cell.length_a   1.000
_cell.length_b   1.000
_cell.length_c   1.000
_cell.angle_alpha   90.00
_cell.angle_beta   90.00
_cell.angle_gamma   90.00
#
_symmetry.space_group_name_H-M   'P 1'
#
loop_
_entity.id
_entity.type
_entity.pdbx_description
1 polymer ?
#
loop_
_entity_poly.entity_id
_entity_poly.type
_entity_poly.pdbx_seq_one_letter_code
_entity_poly.pdbx_strand_id
1 'polypeptide(L)'
;MVRGVRCDFSTCSAGRAVLLGILAVTIASGPSTAMSQQRARPVVTLHCAVTAPQVESLCLALVQRLAAEVPGAVIRRVATPVDDTPMLVALDAAVVSARQMSGRLSWKHGVTARQQGPEVRFDVIDATLSATVYDGFARGLIRASPDFRLALQTFRNESGTF
;
A
#
# COMPACT_ATOMS: atom_id res chain seq x y z
N MET A 1 12.04 27.55 -35.26
CA MET A 1 11.29 27.97 -34.05
C MET A 1 10.95 26.70 -33.29
N VAL A 2 11.26 26.44 -32.02
CA VAL A 2 11.87 27.17 -30.89
C VAL A 2 12.32 26.06 -29.91
N ARG A 3 13.54 26.20 -29.34
CA ARG A 3 14.06 25.78 -28.01
C ARG A 3 13.70 24.39 -27.44
N GLY A 4 14.58 23.66 -26.76
CA GLY A 4 15.87 24.05 -26.20
C GLY A 4 16.43 22.96 -25.28
N VAL A 5 17.76 22.93 -25.26
CA VAL A 5 18.67 22.84 -24.10
C VAL A 5 18.27 21.88 -22.96
N ARG A 6 19.01 20.78 -22.84
CA ARG A 6 19.37 20.19 -21.54
C ARG A 6 20.89 20.15 -21.41
N CYS A 7 21.34 20.65 -20.26
CA CYS A 7 22.73 20.88 -19.91
C CYS A 7 23.53 19.59 -19.81
N ASP A 8 24.71 19.61 -20.42
CA ASP A 8 25.72 18.57 -20.35
C ASP A 8 26.50 18.72 -19.03
N PHE A 9 26.59 17.60 -18.31
CA PHE A 9 27.34 17.44 -17.08
C PHE A 9 28.81 17.25 -17.46
N SER A 10 29.70 18.12 -16.96
CA SER A 10 31.14 17.86 -16.83
C SER A 10 31.85 17.31 -18.09
N THR A 11 32.77 18.01 -18.75
CA THR A 11 34.03 18.48 -18.15
C THR A 11 34.78 19.25 -19.24
N CYS A 12 35.09 20.52 -19.01
CA CYS A 12 36.06 21.27 -19.82
C CYS A 12 37.46 21.01 -19.28
N SER A 13 38.27 20.26 -20.03
CA SER A 13 39.71 20.55 -20.17
C SER A 13 40.22 19.86 -21.43
N ALA A 14 40.47 20.65 -22.46
CA ALA A 14 41.07 20.22 -23.71
C ALA A 14 42.47 20.82 -23.82
N GLY A 15 43.42 20.04 -24.33
CA GLY A 15 44.54 20.62 -25.07
C GLY A 15 45.86 19.87 -24.97
N ARG A 16 46.02 18.82 -25.78
CA ARG A 16 46.74 18.84 -27.07
C ARG A 16 47.47 17.51 -27.32
N ALA A 17 47.60 17.22 -28.63
CA ALA A 17 48.52 16.27 -29.27
C ALA A 17 48.14 14.78 -29.16
N VAL A 18 48.33 13.90 -30.15
CA VAL A 18 48.92 13.96 -31.50
C VAL A 18 48.56 12.62 -32.20
N LEU A 19 48.36 12.68 -33.52
CA LEU A 19 48.47 11.68 -34.61
C LEU A 19 48.39 10.14 -34.40
N LEU A 20 47.78 9.53 -35.44
CA LEU A 20 48.06 8.23 -36.07
C LEU A 20 47.68 6.94 -35.32
N GLY A 21 46.74 6.18 -35.88
CA GLY A 21 46.53 4.78 -35.52
C GLY A 21 45.24 4.19 -36.07
N ILE A 22 45.35 3.34 -37.08
CA ILE A 22 44.29 2.47 -37.61
C ILE A 22 43.83 1.52 -36.51
N LEU A 23 42.53 1.45 -36.21
CA LEU A 23 41.90 0.23 -35.71
C LEU A 23 40.39 0.25 -36.02
N ALA A 24 39.96 -0.71 -36.83
CA ALA A 24 38.55 -0.98 -37.07
C ALA A 24 37.90 -1.44 -35.75
N VAL A 25 36.97 -0.66 -35.23
CA VAL A 25 36.07 -1.09 -34.15
C VAL A 25 34.65 -0.94 -34.66
N THR A 26 34.11 -2.05 -35.17
CA THR A 26 32.67 -2.22 -35.33
C THR A 26 32.05 -2.21 -33.94
N ILE A 27 31.54 -1.06 -33.53
CA ILE A 27 30.76 -0.92 -32.30
C ILE A 27 29.41 -1.59 -32.59
N ALA A 28 29.29 -2.87 -32.26
CA ALA A 28 28.02 -3.56 -32.21
C ALA A 28 27.21 -2.93 -31.07
N SER A 29 26.44 -1.89 -31.39
CA SER A 29 25.39 -1.36 -30.52
C SER A 29 24.28 -2.41 -30.44
N GLY A 30 24.48 -3.40 -29.59
CA GLY A 30 23.42 -4.29 -29.15
C GLY A 30 22.32 -3.45 -28.49
N PRO A 31 21.04 -3.66 -28.79
CA PRO A 31 19.98 -2.97 -28.10
C PRO A 31 20.04 -3.39 -26.63
N SER A 32 20.50 -2.49 -25.77
CA SER A 32 20.21 -2.57 -24.34
C SER A 32 18.72 -2.37 -24.18
N THR A 33 17.94 -3.44 -24.33
CA THR A 33 16.60 -3.51 -23.78
C THR A 33 16.76 -3.50 -22.27
N ALA A 34 16.87 -2.29 -21.71
CA ALA A 34 16.60 -2.04 -20.31
C ALA A 34 15.11 -2.31 -20.10
N MET A 35 14.76 -3.59 -19.95
CA MET A 35 13.46 -4.01 -19.47
C MET A 35 13.38 -3.52 -18.03
N SER A 36 12.79 -2.34 -17.83
CA SER A 36 12.28 -1.92 -16.54
C SER A 36 11.23 -2.96 -16.13
N GLN A 37 11.63 -3.95 -15.33
CA GLN A 37 10.72 -4.88 -14.68
C GLN A 37 9.74 -4.04 -13.85
N GLN A 38 8.56 -3.83 -14.42
CA GLN A 38 7.50 -3.10 -13.77
C GLN A 38 6.94 -4.01 -12.69
N ARG A 39 7.46 -3.86 -11.45
CA ARG A 39 6.97 -4.63 -10.30
C ARG A 39 5.46 -4.52 -10.21
N ALA A 40 4.79 -5.66 -10.18
CA ALA A 40 3.35 -5.71 -9.99
C ALA A 40 3.01 -5.06 -8.62
N ARG A 41 2.10 -4.09 -8.61
CA ARG A 41 1.70 -3.44 -7.37
C ARG A 41 0.84 -4.40 -6.54
N PRO A 42 1.16 -4.64 -5.25
CA PRO A 42 0.32 -5.47 -4.40
C PRO A 42 -1.11 -4.92 -4.33
N VAL A 43 -2.11 -5.78 -4.37
CA VAL A 43 -3.52 -5.39 -4.24
C VAL A 43 -4.09 -5.95 -2.94
N VAL A 44 -4.57 -5.07 -2.06
CA VAL A 44 -5.31 -5.43 -0.84
C VAL A 44 -6.79 -5.15 -1.08
N THR A 45 -7.64 -6.17 -0.96
CA THR A 45 -9.08 -6.01 -1.06
C THR A 45 -9.66 -5.74 0.33
N LEU A 46 -10.39 -4.63 0.49
CA LEU A 46 -11.02 -4.22 1.75
C LEU A 46 -12.54 -4.34 1.64
N HIS A 47 -13.14 -5.12 2.54
CA HIS A 47 -14.57 -5.13 2.76
C HIS A 47 -14.90 -4.41 4.07
N CYS A 48 -15.93 -3.58 4.06
CA CYS A 48 -16.39 -2.84 5.23
C CYS A 48 -17.83 -3.24 5.56
N ALA A 49 -18.01 -4.03 6.61
CA ALA A 49 -19.30 -4.29 7.24
C ALA A 49 -19.41 -3.42 8.51
N VAL A 50 -19.89 -2.19 8.34
CA VAL A 50 -19.92 -1.18 9.40
C VAL A 50 -21.34 -0.66 9.62
N THR A 51 -21.80 -0.74 10.85
CA THR A 51 -23.04 -0.10 11.31
C THR A 51 -22.68 1.06 12.24
N ALA A 52 -22.39 2.23 11.66
CA ALA A 52 -21.97 3.43 12.38
C ALA A 52 -22.37 4.73 11.64
N PRO A 53 -22.49 5.89 12.32
CA PRO A 53 -22.60 7.16 11.62
C PRO A 53 -21.32 7.39 10.80
N GLN A 54 -21.46 7.99 9.61
CA GLN A 54 -20.32 8.33 8.75
C GLN A 54 -19.45 7.09 8.39
N VAL A 55 -20.08 5.97 8.02
CA VAL A 55 -19.42 4.71 7.61
C VAL A 55 -18.22 4.95 6.69
N GLU A 56 -18.38 5.82 5.69
CA GLU A 56 -17.33 6.15 4.73
C GLU A 56 -16.07 6.72 5.39
N SER A 57 -16.23 7.54 6.43
CA SER A 57 -15.09 8.12 7.15
C SER A 57 -14.30 7.05 7.90
N LEU A 58 -14.98 6.06 8.50
CA LEU A 58 -14.30 4.95 9.16
C LEU A 58 -13.57 4.06 8.16
N CYS A 59 -14.22 3.72 7.05
CA CYS A 59 -13.60 2.92 6.00
C CYS A 59 -12.38 3.62 5.39
N LEU A 60 -12.46 4.93 5.15
CA LEU A 60 -11.33 5.72 4.65
C LEU A 60 -10.19 5.77 5.66
N ALA A 61 -10.48 5.93 6.95
CA ALA A 61 -9.47 5.86 8.00
C ALA A 61 -8.74 4.51 7.98
N LEU A 62 -9.45 3.40 7.82
CA LEU A 62 -8.82 2.08 7.69
C LEU A 62 -8.01 1.95 6.40
N VAL A 63 -8.50 2.45 5.26
CA VAL A 63 -7.72 2.48 4.00
C VAL A 63 -6.40 3.22 4.19
N GLN A 64 -6.42 4.41 4.79
CA GLN A 64 -5.21 5.19 5.04
C GLN A 64 -4.23 4.45 5.94
N ARG A 65 -4.73 3.74 6.95
CA ARG A 65 -3.90 2.96 7.87
C ARG A 65 -3.29 1.74 7.17
N LEU A 66 -4.06 1.01 6.37
CA LEU A 66 -3.54 -0.09 5.55
C LEU A 66 -2.49 0.38 4.53
N ALA A 67 -2.67 1.57 3.94
CA ALA A 67 -1.73 2.12 2.98
C ALA A 67 -0.37 2.46 3.63
N ALA A 68 -0.39 2.83 4.92
CA ALA A 68 0.81 3.06 5.70
C ALA A 68 1.54 1.75 6.07
N GLU A 69 0.81 0.67 6.34
CA GLU A 69 1.39 -0.65 6.66
C GLU A 69 1.99 -1.34 5.42
N VAL A 70 1.38 -1.16 4.26
CA VAL A 70 1.85 -1.73 2.98
C VAL A 70 2.06 -0.63 1.93
N PRO A 71 3.17 0.12 2.00
CA PRO A 71 3.46 1.18 1.04
C PRO A 71 3.49 0.66 -0.40
N GLY A 72 2.84 1.41 -1.30
CA GLY A 72 2.77 1.05 -2.73
C GLY A 72 1.67 0.05 -3.09
N ALA A 73 0.96 -0.50 -2.11
CA ALA A 73 -0.22 -1.33 -2.37
C ALA A 73 -1.41 -0.49 -2.89
N VAL A 74 -2.18 -1.10 -3.77
CA VAL A 74 -3.49 -0.61 -4.19
C VAL A 74 -4.53 -1.22 -3.25
N ILE A 75 -5.24 -0.38 -2.51
CA ILE A 75 -6.32 -0.83 -1.64
C ILE A 75 -7.64 -0.65 -2.37
N ARG A 76 -8.30 -1.77 -2.69
CA ARG A 76 -9.57 -1.80 -3.40
C ARG A 76 -10.69 -2.12 -2.44
N ARG A 77 -11.61 -1.17 -2.25
CA ARG A 77 -12.83 -1.41 -1.48
C ARG A 77 -13.84 -2.21 -2.31
N VAL A 78 -14.47 -3.19 -1.69
CA VAL A 78 -15.52 -4.02 -2.32
C VAL A 78 -16.73 -4.12 -1.40
N ALA A 79 -17.92 -4.11 -2.00
CA ALA A 79 -19.17 -4.30 -1.29
C ALA A 79 -19.36 -5.75 -0.81
N THR A 80 -18.83 -6.72 -1.56
CA THR A 80 -18.90 -8.14 -1.23
C THR A 80 -17.50 -8.74 -1.34
N PRO A 81 -17.02 -9.47 -0.31
CA PRO A 81 -15.71 -10.09 -0.36
C PRO A 81 -15.66 -11.16 -1.46
N VAL A 82 -14.56 -11.16 -2.23
CA VAL A 82 -14.26 -12.20 -3.22
C VAL A 82 -13.12 -13.03 -2.67
N ASP A 83 -13.34 -14.34 -2.52
CA ASP A 83 -12.40 -15.23 -1.83
C ASP A 83 -11.11 -15.53 -2.61
N ASP A 84 -11.07 -15.21 -3.91
CA ASP A 84 -9.92 -15.37 -4.80
C ASP A 84 -9.05 -14.09 -4.88
N THR A 85 -8.97 -13.36 -3.77
CA THR A 85 -8.12 -12.17 -3.69
C THR A 85 -6.85 -12.51 -2.90
N PRO A 86 -5.67 -12.01 -3.34
CA PRO A 86 -4.40 -12.41 -2.73
C PRO A 86 -4.31 -11.96 -1.27
N MET A 87 -4.87 -10.79 -0.95
CA MET A 87 -5.06 -10.32 0.41
C MET A 87 -6.47 -9.74 0.56
N LEU A 88 -7.28 -10.38 1.39
CA LEU A 88 -8.60 -9.92 1.78
C LEU A 88 -8.56 -9.44 3.22
N VAL A 89 -9.09 -8.25 3.47
CA VAL A 89 -9.29 -7.68 4.80
C VAL A 89 -10.74 -7.29 4.93
N ALA A 90 -11.41 -7.73 5.98
CA ALA A 90 -12.76 -7.31 6.31
C ALA A 90 -12.79 -6.63 7.67
N LEU A 91 -13.49 -5.50 7.74
CA LEU A 91 -13.82 -4.79 8.96
C LEU A 91 -15.26 -5.10 9.32
N ASP A 92 -15.48 -5.66 10.50
CA ASP A 92 -16.79 -5.80 11.13
C ASP A 92 -16.85 -4.84 12.31
N ALA A 93 -17.69 -3.81 12.25
CA ALA A 93 -17.80 -2.82 13.33
C ALA A 93 -19.24 -2.35 13.53
N ALA A 94 -19.60 -2.08 14.79
CA ALA A 94 -20.92 -1.62 15.16
C ALA A 94 -20.86 -0.59 16.28
N VAL A 95 -21.76 0.39 16.22
CA VAL A 95 -21.98 1.34 17.30
C VAL A 95 -22.72 0.66 18.45
N VAL A 96 -22.17 0.82 19.66
CA VAL A 96 -22.77 0.37 20.91
C VAL A 96 -23.57 1.50 21.56
N SER A 97 -23.06 2.74 21.49
CA SER A 97 -23.73 3.94 21.97
C SER A 97 -23.24 5.19 21.23
N ALA A 98 -23.81 6.36 21.48
CA ALA A 98 -23.35 7.63 20.86
C ALA A 98 -21.84 7.92 21.07
N ARG A 99 -21.22 7.28 22.07
CA ARG A 99 -19.81 7.45 22.44
C ARG A 99 -18.99 6.18 22.37
N GLN A 100 -19.60 5.04 22.03
CA GLN A 100 -18.92 3.75 22.09
C GLN A 100 -19.20 2.94 20.84
N MET A 101 -18.15 2.33 20.29
CA MET A 101 -18.26 1.34 19.23
C MET A 101 -17.37 0.14 19.52
N SER A 102 -17.70 -0.99 18.91
CA SER A 102 -16.80 -2.14 18.85
C SER A 102 -16.58 -2.56 17.41
N GLY A 103 -15.51 -3.31 17.20
CA GLY A 103 -15.27 -3.94 15.92
C GLY A 103 -14.03 -4.80 15.94
N ARG A 104 -13.81 -5.50 14.83
CA ARG A 104 -12.67 -6.38 14.64
C ARG A 104 -12.29 -6.46 13.18
N LEU A 105 -11.06 -6.91 12.96
CA LEU A 105 -10.58 -7.24 11.63
C LEU A 105 -10.65 -8.75 11.44
N SER A 106 -11.00 -9.17 10.23
CA SER A 106 -10.72 -10.51 9.74
C SER A 106 -9.93 -10.40 8.45
N TRP A 107 -9.07 -11.38 8.18
CA TRP A 107 -8.19 -11.35 7.01
C TRP A 107 -7.94 -12.74 6.46
N LYS A 108 -7.57 -12.79 5.17
CA LYS A 108 -7.19 -14.00 4.45
C LYS A 108 -6.06 -13.66 3.50
N HIS A 109 -5.06 -14.54 3.46
CA HIS A 109 -3.91 -14.41 2.58
C HIS A 109 -3.83 -15.64 1.66
N GLY A 110 -3.93 -15.43 0.35
CA GLY A 110 -3.99 -16.51 -0.64
C GLY A 110 -5.13 -17.49 -0.35
N VAL A 111 -4.83 -18.78 -0.31
CA VAL A 111 -5.80 -19.86 -0.06
C VAL A 111 -6.00 -20.21 1.42
N THR A 112 -5.39 -19.46 2.34
CA THR A 112 -5.47 -19.76 3.78
C THR A 112 -6.88 -19.61 4.34
N ALA A 113 -7.15 -20.27 5.47
CA ALA A 113 -8.38 -20.06 6.22
C ALA A 113 -8.46 -18.60 6.70
N ARG A 114 -9.68 -18.03 6.73
CA ARG A 114 -9.88 -16.66 7.22
C ARG A 114 -9.54 -16.59 8.70
N GLN A 115 -8.57 -15.73 9.02
CA GLN A 115 -8.15 -15.41 10.39
C GLN A 115 -8.94 -14.23 10.92
N GLN A 116 -9.00 -14.10 12.24
CA GLN A 116 -9.78 -13.07 12.92
C GLN A 116 -8.98 -12.47 14.07
N GLY A 117 -9.00 -11.15 14.19
CA GLY A 117 -8.36 -10.40 15.27
C GLY A 117 -9.28 -10.23 16.48
N PRO A 118 -8.76 -9.72 17.60
CA PRO A 118 -9.58 -9.46 18.78
C PRO A 118 -10.67 -8.43 18.49
N GLU A 119 -11.74 -8.49 19.28
CA GLU A 119 -12.72 -7.39 19.33
C GLU A 119 -12.10 -6.21 20.08
N VAL A 120 -12.09 -5.06 19.44
CA VAL A 120 -11.64 -3.79 20.00
C VAL A 120 -12.85 -2.95 20.33
N ARG A 121 -12.96 -2.55 21.60
CA ARG A 121 -13.92 -1.54 22.04
C ARG A 121 -13.25 -0.19 22.07
N PHE A 122 -13.94 0.81 21.54
CA PHE A 122 -13.48 2.18 21.50
C PHE A 122 -14.53 3.09 22.11
N ASP A 123 -14.11 3.86 23.10
CA ASP A 123 -14.95 4.76 23.87
C ASP A 123 -14.37 6.17 23.80
N VAL A 124 -15.24 7.16 23.61
CA VAL A 124 -14.87 8.58 23.62
C VAL A 124 -15.50 9.27 24.82
N ILE A 125 -14.65 9.89 25.64
CA ILE A 125 -15.07 10.48 26.93
C ILE A 125 -15.90 11.76 26.71
N ASP A 126 -15.34 12.70 25.95
CA ASP A 126 -15.86 14.07 25.79
C ASP A 126 -16.36 14.39 24.38
N ALA A 127 -16.55 13.37 23.54
CA ALA A 127 -17.00 13.54 22.17
C ALA A 127 -18.06 12.51 21.81
N THR A 128 -18.71 12.70 20.66
CA THR A 128 -19.50 11.66 20.00
C THR A 128 -18.64 10.97 18.94
N LEU A 129 -19.03 9.74 18.58
CA LEU A 129 -18.42 9.04 17.46
C LEU A 129 -18.57 9.88 16.18
N SER A 130 -17.43 10.20 15.57
CA SER A 130 -17.31 11.10 14.43
C SER A 130 -16.06 10.78 13.60
N ALA A 131 -15.97 11.31 12.38
CA ALA A 131 -14.82 11.11 11.50
C ALA A 131 -13.46 11.37 12.18
N THR A 132 -13.36 12.39 13.04
CA THR A 132 -12.12 12.79 13.71
C THR A 132 -11.56 11.70 14.63
N VAL A 133 -12.42 10.87 15.23
CA VAL A 133 -12.00 9.83 16.20
C VAL A 133 -11.76 8.47 15.54
N TYR A 134 -12.29 8.24 14.33
CA TYR A 134 -12.17 6.97 13.63
C TYR A 134 -10.76 6.59 13.24
N ASP A 135 -9.86 7.57 13.07
CA ASP A 135 -8.43 7.29 12.89
C ASP A 135 -7.83 6.54 14.09
N GLY A 136 -8.20 6.96 15.30
CA GLY A 136 -7.77 6.32 16.54
C GLY A 136 -8.29 4.88 16.64
N PHE A 137 -9.55 4.67 16.29
CA PHE A 137 -10.16 3.35 16.28
C PHE A 137 -9.51 2.41 15.23
N ALA A 138 -9.34 2.86 13.99
CA ALA A 138 -8.69 2.08 12.94
C ALA A 138 -7.24 1.71 13.31
N ARG A 139 -6.51 2.65 13.92
CA ARG A 139 -5.17 2.37 14.47
C ARG A 139 -5.21 1.34 15.60
N GLY A 140 -6.20 1.42 16.48
CA GLY A 140 -6.43 0.46 17.55
C GLY A 140 -6.65 -0.96 17.03
N LEU A 141 -7.48 -1.12 16.01
CA LEU A 141 -7.74 -2.42 15.35
C LEU A 141 -6.48 -3.09 14.80
N ILE A 142 -5.64 -2.33 14.07
CA ILE A 142 -4.38 -2.84 13.53
C ILE A 142 -3.39 -3.16 14.65
N ARG A 143 -3.31 -2.31 15.68
CA ARG A 143 -2.40 -2.52 16.83
C ARG A 143 -2.77 -3.74 17.65
N ALA A 144 -4.06 -3.94 17.90
CA ALA A 144 -4.57 -5.08 18.66
C ALA A 144 -4.42 -6.42 17.92
N SER A 145 -4.17 -6.40 16.61
CA SER A 145 -4.05 -7.59 15.76
C SER A 145 -2.59 -7.80 15.31
N PRO A 146 -1.69 -8.37 16.13
CA PRO A 146 -0.29 -8.58 15.73
C PRO A 146 -0.16 -9.55 14.56
N ASP A 147 -0.94 -10.63 14.54
CA ASP A 147 -0.94 -11.63 13.47
C ASP A 147 -1.38 -11.04 12.13
N PHE A 148 -2.29 -10.07 12.16
CA PHE A 148 -2.68 -9.31 10.97
C PHE A 148 -1.51 -8.53 10.39
N ARG A 149 -0.74 -7.83 11.23
CA ARG A 149 0.45 -7.10 10.76
C ARG A 149 1.50 -8.05 10.20
N LEU A 150 1.68 -9.22 10.81
CA LEU A 150 2.57 -10.25 10.27
C LEU A 150 2.11 -10.71 8.88
N ALA A 151 0.81 -10.98 8.71
CA ALA A 151 0.24 -11.36 7.41
C ALA A 151 0.45 -10.26 6.35
N LEU A 152 0.25 -8.99 6.69
CA LEU A 152 0.51 -7.86 5.79
C LEU A 152 1.99 -7.75 5.39
N GLN A 153 2.91 -7.98 6.33
CA GLN A 153 4.35 -7.96 6.05
C GLN A 153 4.76 -9.12 5.13
N THR A 154 4.25 -10.32 5.37
CA THR A 154 4.47 -11.48 4.50
C THR A 154 3.98 -11.19 3.09
N PHE A 155 2.72 -10.74 2.95
CA PHE A 155 2.13 -10.38 1.66
C PHE A 155 2.96 -9.32 0.90
N ARG A 156 3.44 -8.29 1.62
CA ARG A 156 4.30 -7.24 1.05
C ARG A 156 5.61 -7.81 0.50
N ASN A 157 6.25 -8.69 1.26
CA ASN A 157 7.55 -9.25 0.89
C ASN A 157 7.41 -10.16 -0.34
N GLU A 158 6.36 -10.98 -0.40
CA GLU A 158 6.04 -11.83 -1.56
C GLU A 158 5.77 -11.01 -2.82
N SER A 159 5.08 -9.88 -2.68
CA SER A 159 4.77 -8.98 -3.80
C SER A 159 5.99 -8.21 -4.34
N GLY A 160 7.10 -8.18 -3.61
CA GLY A 160 8.32 -7.47 -3.99
C GLY A 160 9.38 -8.30 -4.73
N THR A 161 9.19 -9.60 -4.86
CA THR A 161 10.23 -10.57 -5.29
C THR A 161 10.17 -10.91 -6.79
N PHE A 162 9.84 -9.95 -7.65
CA PHE A 162 9.79 -10.15 -9.11
C PHE A 162 10.70 -9.19 -9.87
#